data_AF-A0A7K3Z3A7-F1
#
_entry.id   AF-A0A7K3Z3A7-F1
#
_cell.length_a   1.000
_cell.length_b   1.000
_cell.length_c   1.000
_cell.angle_alpha   90.00
_cell.angle_beta   90.00
_cell.angle_gamma   90.00
#
_symmetry.space_group_name_H-M   'P 1'
#
loop_
_entity.id
_entity.type
_entity.pdbx_description
1 polymer ?
#
loop_
_entity_poly.entity_id
_entity_poly.type
_entity_poly.pdbx_seq_one_letter_code
_entity_poly.pdbx_strand_id
1 'polypeptide(L)'
;IEHAYSGKKTGEITVKCRMDNSKKEFTIKLKDKGKPFDPKNVLAPDTNAALDERKVGGLGIFFIKTLMQNIKYDFSEKGNELTLTKKIAEV
;
A
#
# COMPACT_ATOMS: atom_id res chain seq x y z
N ILE A 1 9.54 5.47 3.16
CA ILE A 1 8.32 6.31 2.98
C ILE A 1 8.71 7.51 2.15
N GLU A 2 9.06 7.25 0.89
CA GLU A 2 9.67 8.24 0.01
C GLU A 2 8.67 9.33 -0.40
N HIS A 3 7.40 8.94 -0.56
CA HIS A 3 6.33 9.82 -1.03
C HIS A 3 5.72 10.70 0.07
N ALA A 4 5.36 10.13 1.21
CA ALA A 4 4.57 10.86 2.22
C ALA A 4 5.39 11.91 2.98
N TYR A 5 6.68 11.63 3.26
CA TYR A 5 7.53 12.51 4.08
C TYR A 5 8.74 13.08 3.34
N SER A 6 8.79 12.96 2.01
CA SER A 6 9.86 13.53 1.16
C SER A 6 11.28 13.22 1.68
N GLY A 7 11.51 11.99 2.15
CA GLY A 7 12.81 11.55 2.69
C GLY A 7 13.12 11.98 4.13
N LYS A 8 12.23 12.72 4.82
CA LYS A 8 12.42 13.07 6.23
C LYS A 8 12.14 11.86 7.14
N LYS A 9 13.02 11.62 8.11
CA LYS A 9 12.90 10.51 9.08
C LYS A 9 11.90 10.74 10.23
N THR A 10 11.18 11.86 10.22
CA THR A 10 10.34 12.30 11.35
C THR A 10 8.86 11.94 11.21
N GLY A 11 8.49 11.19 10.16
CA GLY A 11 7.11 10.83 9.90
C GLY A 11 6.70 9.55 10.61
N GLU A 12 5.67 9.63 11.46
CA GLU A 12 5.08 8.45 12.10
C GLU A 12 4.19 7.70 11.10
N ILE A 13 4.28 6.37 11.10
CA ILE A 13 3.32 5.50 10.45
C ILE A 13 2.74 4.54 11.48
N THR A 14 1.42 4.52 11.57
CA THR A 14 0.71 3.50 12.34
C THR A 14 0.33 2.34 11.42
N VAL A 15 0.65 1.13 11.84
CA VAL A 15 0.19 -0.11 11.20
C VAL A 15 -0.77 -0.82 12.15
N LYS A 16 -1.97 -1.16 11.69
CA LYS A 16 -2.92 -1.99 12.43
C LYS A 16 -3.29 -3.21 11.58
N CYS A 17 -3.14 -4.38 12.17
CA CYS A 17 -3.51 -5.64 11.53
C CYS A 17 -4.68 -6.27 12.28
N ARG A 18 -5.63 -6.85 11.55
CA ARG A 18 -6.77 -7.56 12.12
C ARG A 18 -7.03 -8.83 11.33
N MET A 19 -7.22 -9.93 12.06
CA MET A 19 -7.74 -11.17 11.53
C MET A 19 -9.22 -11.30 11.86
N ASP A 20 -10.04 -11.59 10.85
CA ASP A 20 -11.42 -12.03 11.01
C ASP A 20 -11.52 -13.50 10.60
N ASN A 21 -11.48 -14.39 11.59
CA ASN A 21 -11.53 -15.84 11.36
C ASN A 21 -12.88 -16.30 10.79
N SER A 22 -13.97 -15.57 11.07
CA SER A 22 -15.31 -15.93 10.58
C SER A 22 -15.43 -15.66 9.08
N LYS A 23 -14.81 -14.58 8.60
CA LYS A 23 -14.79 -14.19 7.18
C LYS A 23 -13.57 -14.69 6.42
N LYS A 24 -12.62 -15.32 7.13
CA LYS A 24 -11.31 -15.73 6.60
C LYS A 24 -10.61 -14.56 5.91
N GLU A 25 -10.55 -13.44 6.62
CA GLU A 25 -10.11 -12.17 6.07
C GLU A 25 -9.05 -11.52 6.96
N PHE A 26 -7.91 -11.18 6.36
CA PHE A 26 -6.86 -10.41 6.97
C PHE A 26 -6.90 -8.97 6.46
N THR A 27 -7.00 -8.01 7.38
CA THR A 27 -7.02 -6.58 7.06
C THR A 27 -5.80 -5.89 7.65
N ILE A 28 -5.12 -5.10 6.82
CA ILE A 28 -4.02 -4.22 7.20
C ILE A 28 -4.49 -2.78 6.99
N LYS A 29 -4.30 -1.93 7.99
CA LYS A 29 -4.50 -0.49 7.91
C LYS A 29 -3.18 0.23 8.15
N LEU A 30 -2.80 1.07 7.22
CA LEU A 30 -1.63 1.93 7.27
C LEU A 30 -2.13 3.37 7.42
N LYS A 31 -1.64 4.11 8.39
CA LYS A 31 -1.98 5.53 8.58
C LYS A 31 -0.74 6.38 8.72
N ASP A 32 -0.72 7.51 8.03
CA ASP A 32 0.36 8.50 8.11
C ASP A 32 -0.21 9.92 7.99
N LYS A 33 0.62 10.94 8.27
CA LYS A 33 0.26 12.37 8.17
C LYS A 33 1.08 13.08 7.08
N GLY A 34 1.64 12.33 6.16
CA GLY A 34 2.42 12.88 5.06
C GLY A 34 1.53 13.45 3.94
N LYS A 35 2.16 13.87 2.84
CA LYS A 35 1.43 14.36 1.68
C LYS A 35 0.55 13.24 1.09
N PRO A 36 -0.73 13.53 0.74
CA PRO A 36 -1.57 12.60 0.01
C PRO A 36 -0.89 12.12 -1.25
N PHE A 37 -1.05 10.84 -1.54
CA PHE A 37 -0.45 10.19 -2.69
C PHE A 37 -1.53 9.41 -3.41
N ASP A 38 -1.89 9.85 -4.62
CA ASP A 38 -2.86 9.15 -5.45
C ASP A 38 -2.16 8.03 -6.25
N PRO A 39 -2.43 6.75 -5.95
CA PRO A 39 -1.81 5.61 -6.63
C PRO A 39 -2.29 5.43 -8.07
N LYS A 40 -3.36 6.13 -8.50
CA LYS A 40 -3.84 6.08 -9.89
C LYS A 40 -2.85 6.72 -10.87
N ASN A 41 -2.02 7.63 -10.39
CA ASN A 41 -1.04 8.34 -11.20
C ASN A 41 0.28 7.57 -11.39
N VAL A 42 0.38 6.36 -10.81
CA VAL A 42 1.59 5.56 -10.92
C VAL A 42 1.47 4.55 -12.05
N LEU A 43 2.39 4.66 -13.01
CA LEU A 43 2.53 3.73 -14.11
C LEU A 43 2.81 2.32 -13.59
N ALA A 44 2.19 1.32 -14.22
CA ALA A 44 2.51 -0.06 -13.95
C ALA A 44 3.98 -0.32 -14.33
N PRO A 45 4.76 -1.01 -13.47
CA PRO A 45 6.13 -1.37 -13.79
C PRO A 45 6.14 -2.41 -14.92
N ASP A 46 7.17 -2.37 -15.77
CA ASP A 46 7.44 -3.47 -16.70
C ASP A 46 8.12 -4.61 -15.91
N THR A 47 7.37 -5.67 -15.65
CA THR A 47 7.87 -6.84 -14.93
C THR A 47 8.58 -7.86 -15.82
N ASN A 48 8.60 -7.63 -17.14
CA ASN A 48 9.25 -8.50 -18.12
C ASN A 48 10.67 -8.03 -18.48
N ALA A 49 10.97 -6.74 -18.28
CA ALA A 49 12.32 -6.20 -18.42
C ALA A 49 13.32 -6.87 -17.46
N ALA A 50 14.60 -6.88 -17.87
CA ALA A 50 15.70 -7.32 -17.01
C ALA A 50 15.78 -6.45 -15.74
N LEU A 51 16.30 -7.00 -14.64
CA LEU A 51 16.27 -6.33 -13.34
C LEU A 51 16.96 -4.96 -13.34
N ASP A 52 18.04 -4.82 -14.09
CA ASP A 52 18.83 -3.60 -14.30
C ASP A 52 18.15 -2.57 -15.22
N GLU A 53 17.23 -3.02 -16.08
CA GLU A 53 16.46 -2.16 -16.99
C GLU A 53 15.13 -1.67 -16.37
N ARG A 54 14.71 -2.27 -15.25
CA ARG A 54 13.46 -1.89 -14.57
C ARG A 54 13.58 -0.49 -13.98
N LYS A 55 12.66 0.38 -14.40
CA LYS A 55 12.52 1.73 -13.81
C LYS A 55 12.22 1.61 -12.32
N VAL A 56 12.87 2.48 -11.54
CA VAL A 56 12.59 2.64 -10.11
C VAL A 56 11.18 3.20 -9.92
N GLY A 57 10.42 2.62 -8.99
CA GLY A 57 9.05 3.02 -8.67
C GLY A 57 7.98 2.07 -9.21
N GLY A 58 6.74 2.21 -8.74
CA GLY A 58 5.59 1.43 -9.21
C GLY A 58 5.46 0.00 -8.67
N LEU A 59 6.56 -0.67 -8.34
CA LEU A 59 6.57 -2.04 -7.81
C LEU A 59 5.73 -2.21 -6.53
N GLY A 60 5.79 -1.25 -5.60
CA GLY A 60 4.99 -1.32 -4.37
C GLY A 60 3.48 -1.35 -4.64
N ILE A 61 2.99 -0.48 -5.53
CA ILE A 61 1.59 -0.47 -5.94
C ILE A 61 1.24 -1.73 -6.74
N PHE A 62 2.14 -2.18 -7.61
CA PHE A 62 1.96 -3.42 -8.36
C PHE A 62 1.75 -4.60 -7.40
N PHE A 63 2.61 -4.78 -6.39
CA PHE A 63 2.43 -5.86 -5.42
C PHE A 63 1.13 -5.72 -4.64
N ILE A 64 0.76 -4.52 -4.19
CA ILE A 64 -0.51 -4.30 -3.50
C ILE A 64 -1.70 -4.71 -4.40
N LYS A 65 -1.70 -4.29 -5.67
CA LYS A 65 -2.75 -4.64 -6.65
C LYS A 65 -2.80 -6.13 -6.99
N THR A 66 -1.65 -6.79 -7.03
CA THR A 66 -1.56 -8.22 -7.35
C THR A 66 -1.93 -9.11 -6.17
N LEU A 67 -1.54 -8.71 -4.95
CA LEU A 67 -1.69 -9.54 -3.76
C LEU A 67 -3.02 -9.34 -3.04
N MET A 68 -3.59 -8.13 -3.06
CA MET A 68 -4.76 -7.79 -2.24
C MET A 68 -6.05 -7.88 -3.05
N GLN A 69 -7.15 -8.36 -2.45
CA GLN A 69 -8.45 -8.39 -3.13
C GLN A 69 -9.18 -7.06 -3.03
N ASN A 70 -9.04 -6.34 -1.91
CA ASN A 70 -9.61 -5.02 -1.77
C ASN A 70 -8.58 -4.02 -1.25
N ILE A 71 -8.62 -2.83 -1.83
CA ILE A 71 -7.68 -1.75 -1.59
C ILE A 71 -8.50 -0.47 -1.49
N LYS A 72 -8.49 0.18 -0.34
CA LYS A 72 -9.17 1.46 -0.12
C LYS A 72 -8.17 2.50 0.35
N TYR A 73 -8.14 3.60 -0.37
CA TYR A 73 -7.41 4.81 0.02
C TYR A 73 -8.41 5.84 0.55
N ASP A 74 -8.08 6.46 1.67
CA ASP A 74 -8.84 7.55 2.27
C ASP A 74 -7.86 8.67 2.63
N PHE A 75 -8.16 9.88 2.17
CA PHE A 75 -7.32 11.06 2.35
C PHE A 75 -8.18 12.14 3.00
N SER A 76 -7.74 12.63 4.16
CA SER A 76 -8.45 13.67 4.90
C SER A 76 -7.47 14.62 5.57
N GLU A 77 -7.99 15.70 6.16
CA GLU A 77 -7.19 16.59 7.00
C GLU A 77 -6.53 15.86 8.19
N LYS A 78 -7.04 14.69 8.59
CA LYS A 78 -6.51 13.86 9.68
C LYS A 78 -5.37 12.94 9.25
N GLY A 79 -4.95 12.99 7.98
CA GLY A 79 -3.91 12.17 7.38
C GLY A 79 -4.42 11.20 6.31
N ASN A 80 -3.51 10.36 5.84
CA ASN A 80 -3.74 9.33 4.83
C ASN A 80 -4.01 7.99 5.51
N GLU A 81 -5.02 7.25 5.07
CA GLU A 81 -5.28 5.87 5.48
C GLU A 81 -5.34 4.95 4.25
N LEU A 82 -4.56 3.88 4.26
CA LEU A 82 -4.62 2.79 3.29
C LEU A 82 -5.12 1.54 4.01
N THR A 83 -6.27 1.04 3.58
CA THR A 83 -6.82 -0.25 4.02
C THR A 83 -6.62 -1.28 2.94
N LEU A 84 -5.95 -2.38 3.29
CA LEU A 84 -5.71 -3.53 2.44
C LEU A 84 -6.39 -4.75 3.03
N THR A 85 -7.12 -5.48 2.20
CA THR A 85 -7.86 -6.67 2.62
C THR A 85 -7.46 -7.88 1.78
N LYS A 86 -7.07 -8.95 2.46
CA LYS A 86 -6.71 -10.25 1.87
C LYS A 86 -7.62 -11.34 2.38
N LYS A 87 -8.31 -12.04 1.47
CA LYS A 87 -8.92 -13.34 1.81
C LYS A 87 -7.82 -14.38 1.93
N ILE A 88 -7.87 -15.15 3.00
CA ILE A 88 -6.94 -16.24 3.29
C ILE A 88 -7.68 -17.57 3.09
N ALA A 89 -7.08 -18.45 2.30
CA ALA A 89 -7.51 -19.84 2.23
C ALA A 89 -6.84 -20.62 3.36
N GLU A 90 -7.50 -21.67 3.84
CA GLU A 90 -6.82 -22.69 4.63
C GLU A 90 -5.84 -23.43 3.70
N VAL A 91 -4.63 -23.66 4.20
CA VAL A 91 -3.57 -24.41 3.50
C VAL A 91 -3.77 -25.90 3.76
#